data_AF-A0ABD3EWU5-F1
#
_entry.id   AF-A0ABD3EWU5-F1
#
_cell.length_a   1.000
_cell.length_b   1.000
_cell.length_c   1.000
_cell.angle_alpha   90.00
_cell.angle_beta   90.00
_cell.angle_gamma   90.00
#
_symmetry.space_group_name_H-M   'P 1'
#
loop_
_entity.id
_entity.type
_entity.pdbx_description
1 polymer ?
#
loop_
_entity_poly.entity_id
_entity_poly.type
_entity_poly.pdbx_seq_one_letter_code
_entity_poly.pdbx_strand_id
1 'polypeptide(L)'
;MAQQVLNYHDVQLYDSDVALFAGRHWLNDNAINFYLQYLTQTCAPSDVLLMDPAVVSCLLHQCEDEDEYQDLARGLSLQGKKLCIIPVTDNDSLGGDSSHWSLLLYQNSKFRHFDSSSGHNQHAAQQIAESFELLLQAAGRHDGASGPVEEVQDAPQQRNGYDCGMYVLVLAEYLCHQHKDEMTMRLQDYATPQRVTDLRLQMPQLIKKLQDELRPTTAL
;
A
#
# COMPACT_ATOMS: atom_id res chain seq x y z
N MET A 1 13.61 24.71 -3.13
CA MET A 1 12.24 24.53 -3.67
C MET A 1 12.15 23.07 -4.05
N ALA A 2 11.13 22.34 -3.59
CA ALA A 2 10.96 20.94 -3.97
C ALA A 2 10.81 20.84 -5.49
N GLN A 3 11.60 19.97 -6.12
CA GLN A 3 11.58 19.80 -7.56
C GLN A 3 10.73 18.57 -7.89
N GLN A 4 9.68 18.75 -8.68
CA GLN A 4 8.91 17.62 -9.20
C GLN A 4 9.81 16.75 -10.08
N VAL A 5 9.85 15.45 -9.78
CA VAL A 5 10.67 14.45 -10.46
C VAL A 5 9.83 13.63 -11.43
N LEU A 6 8.67 13.13 -11.00
CA LEU A 6 7.84 12.23 -11.80
C LEU A 6 6.37 12.58 -11.61
N ASN A 7 5.61 12.52 -12.71
CA ASN A 7 4.15 12.43 -12.65
C ASN A 7 3.77 11.07 -13.26
N TYR A 8 3.29 10.14 -12.43
CA TYR A 8 2.96 8.78 -12.83
C TYR A 8 1.53 8.46 -12.41
N HIS A 9 0.60 8.57 -13.37
CA HIS A 9 -0.84 8.50 -13.12
C HIS A 9 -1.27 9.50 -12.05
N ASP A 10 -1.81 9.04 -10.92
CA ASP A 10 -2.33 9.88 -9.84
C ASP A 10 -1.25 10.26 -8.81
N VAL A 11 0.02 9.89 -9.06
CA VAL A 11 1.13 10.13 -8.13
C VAL A 11 2.12 11.15 -8.69
N GLN A 12 2.42 12.18 -7.89
CA GLN A 12 3.42 13.20 -8.19
C GLN A 12 4.60 13.09 -7.23
N LEU A 13 5.73 12.57 -7.68
CA LEU A 13 6.94 12.48 -6.86
C LEU A 13 7.78 13.75 -6.96
N TYR A 14 8.32 14.18 -5.82
CA TYR A 14 9.32 15.23 -5.69
C TYR A 14 10.69 14.64 -5.35
N ASP A 15 11.73 15.44 -5.49
CA ASP A 15 13.11 15.09 -5.17
C ASP A 15 13.28 14.60 -3.72
N SER A 16 12.54 15.19 -2.79
CA SER A 16 12.46 14.75 -1.40
C SER A 16 11.96 13.32 -1.24
N ASP A 17 10.96 12.91 -2.03
CA ASP A 17 10.38 11.56 -1.96
C ASP A 17 11.36 10.53 -2.52
N VAL A 18 12.02 10.86 -3.63
CA VAL A 18 13.01 9.98 -4.25
C VAL A 18 14.22 9.78 -3.34
N ALA A 19 14.62 10.82 -2.60
CA ALA A 19 15.71 10.74 -1.64
C ALA A 19 15.44 9.74 -0.50
N LEU A 20 14.18 9.46 -0.16
CA LEU A 20 13.81 8.49 0.88
C LEU A 20 14.28 7.08 0.51
N PHE A 21 14.23 6.70 -0.77
CA PHE A 21 14.71 5.40 -1.24
C PHE A 21 16.24 5.31 -1.25
N ALA A 22 16.94 6.40 -1.57
CA ALA A 22 18.40 6.41 -1.64
C ALA A 22 19.07 6.32 -0.25
N GLY A 23 18.37 6.77 0.80
CA GLY A 23 18.86 6.75 2.18
C GLY A 23 18.26 5.63 3.03
N ARG A 24 18.67 5.62 4.31
CA ARG A 24 18.10 4.78 5.38
C ARG A 24 16.95 5.52 6.06
N HIS A 25 15.98 5.95 5.26
CA HIS A 25 14.85 6.78 5.69
C HIS A 25 13.53 6.01 5.60
N TRP A 26 12.58 6.40 6.45
CA TRP A 26 11.20 5.98 6.34
C TRP A 26 10.61 6.49 5.04
N LEU A 27 9.78 5.66 4.42
CA LEU A 27 8.98 6.11 3.29
C LEU A 27 7.81 6.94 3.82
N ASN A 28 7.43 7.95 3.06
CA ASN A 28 6.19 8.69 3.27
C ASN A 28 5.07 8.09 2.41
N ASP A 29 3.87 8.62 2.58
CA ASP A 29 2.67 8.27 1.84
C ASP A 29 2.90 8.28 0.33
N ASN A 30 3.54 9.34 -0.17
CA ASN A 30 3.76 9.54 -1.61
C ASN A 30 4.72 8.50 -2.21
N ALA A 31 5.78 8.15 -1.49
CA ALA A 31 6.72 7.11 -1.88
C ALA A 31 6.08 5.71 -1.87
N ILE A 32 5.22 5.41 -0.89
CA ILE A 32 4.45 4.16 -0.86
C ILE A 32 3.46 4.12 -2.02
N ASN A 33 2.65 5.17 -2.17
CA ASN A 33 1.64 5.28 -3.20
C ASN A 33 2.23 5.15 -4.60
N PHE A 34 3.41 5.75 -4.85
CA PHE A 34 4.10 5.59 -6.12
C PHE A 34 4.30 4.13 -6.51
N TYR A 35 4.81 3.30 -5.60
CA TYR A 35 5.08 1.91 -5.93
C TYR A 35 3.79 1.10 -6.00
N LEU A 36 2.80 1.38 -5.14
CA LEU A 36 1.47 0.77 -5.26
C LEU A 36 0.84 1.08 -6.62
N GLN A 37 0.92 2.33 -7.09
CA GLN A 37 0.44 2.71 -8.41
C GLN A 37 1.24 2.03 -9.53
N TYR A 38 2.56 1.91 -9.38
CA TYR A 38 3.37 1.14 -10.32
C TYR A 38 2.91 -0.32 -10.43
N LEU A 39 2.64 -0.98 -9.29
CA LEU A 39 2.10 -2.34 -9.26
C LEU A 39 0.70 -2.41 -9.89
N THR A 40 -0.18 -1.43 -9.63
CA THR A 40 -1.50 -1.33 -10.26
C THR A 40 -1.43 -1.37 -11.78
N GLN A 41 -0.42 -0.71 -12.38
CA GLN A 41 -0.29 -0.62 -13.83
C GLN A 41 0.45 -1.81 -14.47
N THR A 42 1.25 -2.54 -13.69
CA THR A 42 2.18 -3.54 -14.25
C THR A 42 1.86 -4.97 -13.85
N CYS A 43 1.40 -5.20 -12.62
CA CYS A 43 1.23 -6.55 -12.09
C CYS A 43 -0.14 -6.82 -11.46
N ALA A 44 -0.88 -5.82 -10.97
CA ALA A 44 -2.13 -6.07 -10.27
C ALA A 44 -3.26 -6.42 -11.26
N PRO A 45 -4.00 -7.54 -11.06
CA PRO A 45 -5.25 -7.79 -11.77
C PRO A 45 -6.31 -6.72 -11.49
N SER A 46 -7.31 -6.63 -12.38
CA SER A 46 -8.41 -5.67 -12.24
C SER A 46 -9.29 -5.90 -11.00
N ASP A 47 -9.30 -7.12 -10.45
CA ASP A 47 -10.00 -7.47 -9.21
C ASP A 47 -9.13 -7.32 -7.95
N VAL A 48 -7.94 -6.72 -8.08
CA VAL A 48 -7.11 -6.28 -6.95
C VAL A 48 -7.27 -4.77 -6.77
N LEU A 49 -7.33 -4.35 -5.51
CA LEU A 49 -7.23 -2.96 -5.09
C LEU A 49 -5.94 -2.79 -4.28
N LEU A 50 -5.08 -1.88 -4.71
CA LEU A 50 -3.96 -1.36 -3.94
C LEU A 50 -4.38 0.04 -3.48
N MET A 51 -4.65 0.21 -2.19
CA MET A 51 -5.25 1.43 -1.67
C MET A 51 -4.17 2.49 -1.44
N ASP A 52 -4.44 3.72 -1.89
CA ASP A 52 -3.59 4.88 -1.63
C ASP A 52 -3.60 5.22 -0.13
N PRO A 53 -2.43 5.40 0.53
CA PRO A 53 -2.35 5.85 1.92
C PRO A 53 -3.21 7.09 2.24
N ALA A 54 -3.32 8.05 1.31
CA ALA A 54 -4.16 9.24 1.50
C ALA A 54 -5.66 8.90 1.52
N VAL A 55 -6.08 7.89 0.77
CA VAL A 55 -7.47 7.39 0.78
C VAL A 55 -7.74 6.64 2.09
N VAL A 56 -6.76 5.91 2.63
CA VAL A 56 -6.88 5.28 3.97
C VAL A 56 -7.01 6.35 5.05
N SER A 57 -6.21 7.42 4.98
CA SER A 57 -6.31 8.55 5.90
C SER A 57 -7.66 9.27 5.81
N CYS A 58 -8.18 9.48 4.59
CA CYS A 58 -9.52 10.04 4.36
C CYS A 58 -10.61 9.15 4.98
N LEU A 59 -10.55 7.84 4.75
CA LEU A 59 -11.48 6.86 5.33
C LEU A 59 -11.53 6.94 6.87
N LEU A 60 -10.38 7.09 7.53
CA LEU A 60 -10.29 7.10 8.99
C LEU A 60 -10.70 8.43 9.64
N HIS A 61 -10.45 9.55 8.97
CA HIS A 61 -10.51 10.87 9.63
C HIS A 61 -11.48 11.86 8.99
N GLN A 62 -12.06 11.52 7.83
CA GLN A 62 -12.95 12.43 7.10
C GLN A 62 -14.31 11.80 6.78
N CYS A 63 -14.47 10.47 6.84
CA CYS A 63 -15.76 9.82 6.65
C CYS A 63 -16.52 9.73 7.99
N GLU A 64 -17.48 10.62 8.20
CA GLU A 64 -18.35 10.71 9.37
C GLU A 64 -19.77 10.19 9.09
N ASP A 65 -20.24 10.20 7.84
CA ASP A 65 -21.60 9.79 7.48
C ASP A 65 -21.69 8.84 6.26
N GLU A 66 -22.87 8.24 6.08
CA GLU A 66 -23.12 7.24 5.04
C GLU A 66 -22.88 7.78 3.61
N ASP A 67 -23.17 9.06 3.35
CA ASP A 67 -23.01 9.65 2.02
C ASP A 67 -21.51 9.75 1.66
N GLU A 68 -20.66 10.13 2.62
CA GLU A 68 -19.21 10.17 2.44
C GLU A 68 -18.60 8.78 2.21
N TYR A 69 -19.04 7.77 2.96
CA TYR A 69 -18.64 6.37 2.72
C TYR A 69 -19.08 5.91 1.32
N GLN A 70 -20.29 6.26 0.89
CA GLN A 70 -20.77 5.89 -0.46
C GLN A 70 -19.95 6.57 -1.56
N ASP A 71 -19.63 7.85 -1.41
CA ASP A 71 -18.82 8.59 -2.38
C ASP A 71 -17.40 7.99 -2.51
N LEU A 72 -16.76 7.69 -1.37
CA LEU A 72 -15.46 7.03 -1.35
C LEU A 72 -15.51 5.63 -1.97
N ALA A 73 -16.55 4.85 -1.64
CA ALA A 73 -16.75 3.50 -2.19
C ALA A 73 -16.94 3.50 -3.72
N ARG A 74 -17.65 4.49 -4.27
CA ARG A 74 -17.83 4.67 -5.72
C ARG A 74 -16.49 4.91 -6.41
N GLY A 75 -15.62 5.74 -5.82
CA GLY A 75 -14.27 6.00 -6.36
C GLY A 75 -13.40 4.74 -6.44
N LEU A 76 -13.54 3.83 -5.47
CA LEU A 76 -12.72 2.61 -5.37
C LEU A 76 -13.26 1.40 -6.15
N SER A 77 -14.49 1.48 -6.67
CA SER A 77 -15.13 0.41 -7.44
C SER A 77 -15.09 -0.97 -6.73
N LEU A 78 -15.42 -0.97 -5.43
CA LEU A 78 -15.22 -2.13 -4.54
C LEU A 78 -16.00 -3.40 -4.90
N GLN A 79 -17.09 -3.29 -5.66
CA GLN A 79 -17.94 -4.43 -6.04
C GLN A 79 -17.18 -5.52 -6.82
N GLY A 80 -16.19 -5.14 -7.62
CA GLY A 80 -15.38 -6.07 -8.42
C GLY A 80 -14.10 -6.57 -7.74
N LYS A 81 -13.79 -6.09 -6.52
CA LYS A 81 -12.49 -6.33 -5.87
C LYS A 81 -12.52 -7.57 -4.99
N LYS A 82 -11.69 -8.56 -5.29
CA LYS A 82 -11.55 -9.80 -4.50
C LYS A 82 -10.39 -9.74 -3.50
N LEU A 83 -9.40 -8.90 -3.78
CA LEU A 83 -8.23 -8.68 -2.94
C LEU A 83 -8.06 -7.18 -2.74
N CYS A 84 -8.04 -6.72 -1.50
CA CYS A 84 -7.72 -5.34 -1.16
C CYS A 84 -6.46 -5.33 -0.29
N ILE A 85 -5.43 -4.65 -0.77
CA ILE A 85 -4.15 -4.45 -0.10
C ILE A 85 -4.14 -3.01 0.39
N ILE A 86 -4.11 -2.84 1.71
CA ILE A 86 -4.33 -1.57 2.39
C ILE A 86 -3.07 -1.27 3.22
N PRO A 87 -2.33 -0.21 2.92
CA PRO A 87 -1.21 0.21 3.75
C PRO A 87 -1.75 0.70 5.10
N VAL A 88 -1.09 0.30 6.18
CA VAL A 88 -1.41 0.67 7.55
C VAL A 88 -0.28 1.53 8.10
N THR A 89 -0.65 2.62 8.75
CA THR A 89 0.24 3.52 9.46
C THR A 89 -0.28 3.71 10.88
N ASP A 90 0.63 3.92 11.83
CA ASP A 90 0.33 4.36 13.19
C ASP A 90 -0.02 5.85 13.32
N ASN A 91 -0.10 6.58 12.20
CA ASN A 91 -0.54 7.97 12.21
C ASN A 91 -2.02 8.06 12.60
N ASP A 92 -2.30 8.77 13.70
CA ASP A 92 -3.63 8.93 14.28
C ASP A 92 -4.33 10.24 13.88
N SER A 93 -3.71 11.05 13.02
CA SER A 93 -4.23 12.38 12.65
C SER A 93 -3.90 12.80 11.22
N LEU A 94 -4.76 13.66 10.65
CA LEU A 94 -4.53 14.23 9.33
C LEU A 94 -3.25 15.08 9.31
N GLY A 95 -2.26 14.64 8.54
CA GLY A 95 -0.95 15.30 8.44
C GLY A 95 -0.03 15.08 9.65
N GLY A 96 -0.35 14.12 10.53
CA GLY A 96 0.55 13.67 11.59
C GLY A 96 1.76 12.89 11.05
N ASP A 97 2.72 12.63 11.95
CA ASP A 97 3.91 11.85 11.63
C ASP A 97 3.65 10.36 11.93
N SER A 98 3.93 9.48 10.95
CA SER A 98 3.96 8.04 11.18
C SER A 98 5.34 7.59 11.65
N SER A 99 5.39 6.65 12.59
CA SER A 99 6.60 5.95 12.99
C SER A 99 6.76 4.56 12.38
N HIS A 100 5.67 3.97 11.87
CA HIS A 100 5.71 2.61 11.35
C HIS A 100 4.65 2.29 10.29
N TRP A 101 5.07 1.51 9.29
CA TRP A 101 4.21 1.01 8.22
C TRP A 101 4.03 -0.50 8.30
N SER A 102 2.82 -0.97 8.03
CA SER A 102 2.47 -2.38 7.89
C SER A 102 1.39 -2.54 6.81
N LEU A 103 0.93 -3.77 6.58
CA LEU A 103 -0.02 -4.07 5.49
C LEU A 103 -1.22 -4.86 6.01
N LEU A 104 -2.41 -4.36 5.73
CA LEU A 104 -3.68 -5.05 5.95
C LEU A 104 -4.18 -5.63 4.63
N LEU A 105 -4.55 -6.91 4.65
CA LEU A 105 -5.06 -7.64 3.51
C LEU A 105 -6.50 -8.05 3.77
N TYR A 106 -7.42 -7.58 2.93
CA TYR A 106 -8.79 -8.09 2.88
C TYR A 106 -8.97 -9.05 1.70
N GLN A 107 -9.34 -10.30 2.00
CA GLN A 107 -9.59 -11.33 1.00
C GLN A 107 -10.58 -12.36 1.54
N ASN A 108 -11.55 -12.79 0.74
CA ASN A 108 -12.54 -13.80 1.12
C ASN A 108 -13.21 -13.49 2.48
N SER A 109 -13.66 -12.24 2.65
CA SER A 109 -14.33 -11.80 3.89
C SER A 109 -13.48 -11.92 5.15
N LYS A 110 -12.15 -11.84 5.03
CA LYS A 110 -11.22 -11.92 6.15
C LYS A 110 -10.14 -10.86 6.03
N PHE A 111 -9.77 -10.32 7.18
CA PHE A 111 -8.62 -9.43 7.32
C PHE A 111 -7.42 -10.20 7.85
N ARG A 112 -6.28 -10.02 7.20
CA ARG A 112 -4.96 -10.51 7.65
C ARG A 112 -3.99 -9.35 7.73
N HIS A 113 -3.25 -9.22 8.82
CA HIS A 113 -2.31 -8.14 9.04
C HIS A 113 -0.88 -8.66 9.03
N PHE A 114 -0.05 -8.02 8.22
CA PHE A 114 1.36 -8.31 8.06
C PHE A 114 2.17 -7.13 8.60
N ASP A 115 2.87 -7.37 9.71
CA ASP A 115 3.67 -6.36 10.38
C ASP A 115 5.13 -6.82 10.46
N SER A 116 6.04 -6.06 9.83
CA SER A 116 7.47 -6.35 9.87
C SER A 116 8.14 -6.00 11.20
N SER A 117 7.42 -5.34 12.11
CA SER A 117 7.74 -5.11 13.50
C SER A 117 6.59 -5.63 14.37
N SER A 118 6.38 -6.95 14.35
CA SER A 118 5.27 -7.67 14.97
C SER A 118 4.65 -6.98 16.19
N GLY A 119 3.39 -6.57 16.05
CA GLY A 119 2.59 -6.03 17.14
C GLY A 119 2.47 -4.50 17.17
N HIS A 120 3.24 -3.78 16.35
CA HIS A 120 3.29 -2.32 16.38
C HIS A 120 1.98 -1.71 15.91
N ASN A 121 1.47 -2.17 14.76
CA ASN A 121 0.30 -1.57 14.11
C ASN A 121 -1.02 -2.34 14.36
N GLN A 122 -1.09 -3.21 15.37
CA GLN A 122 -2.30 -4.03 15.64
C GLN A 122 -3.55 -3.17 15.84
N HIS A 123 -3.44 -2.10 16.62
CA HIS A 123 -4.57 -1.20 16.86
C HIS A 123 -5.00 -0.46 15.59
N ALA A 124 -4.03 0.11 14.86
CA ALA A 124 -4.28 0.82 13.61
C ALA A 124 -4.90 -0.12 12.54
N ALA A 125 -4.40 -1.35 12.43
CA ALA A 125 -4.94 -2.35 11.51
C ALA A 125 -6.40 -2.71 11.85
N GLN A 126 -6.73 -2.83 13.13
CA GLN A 126 -8.10 -3.07 13.58
C GLN A 126 -9.02 -1.88 13.27
N GLN A 127 -8.59 -0.65 13.52
CA GLN A 127 -9.37 0.55 13.18
C GLN A 127 -9.62 0.66 11.68
N ILE A 128 -8.60 0.43 10.85
CA ILE A 128 -8.74 0.44 9.39
C ILE A 128 -9.69 -0.67 8.94
N ALA A 129 -9.61 -1.87 9.52
CA ALA A 129 -10.53 -2.95 9.19
C ALA A 129 -12.00 -2.58 9.48
N GLU A 130 -12.28 -1.98 10.64
CA GLU A 130 -13.61 -1.53 11.02
C GLU A 130 -14.15 -0.45 10.07
N SER A 131 -13.37 0.58 9.75
CA SER A 131 -13.78 1.60 8.78
C SER A 131 -13.93 1.03 7.37
N PHE A 132 -13.07 0.09 6.97
CA PHE A 132 -13.16 -0.56 5.66
C PHE A 132 -14.40 -1.46 5.55
N GLU A 133 -14.87 -2.07 6.64
CA GLU A 133 -16.14 -2.78 6.67
C GLU A 133 -17.34 -1.86 6.43
N LEU A 134 -17.36 -0.67 7.02
CA LEU A 134 -18.38 0.34 6.74
C LEU A 134 -18.35 0.76 5.27
N LEU A 135 -17.14 0.92 4.71
CA LEU A 135 -16.95 1.24 3.31
C LEU A 135 -17.46 0.12 2.37
N LEU A 136 -17.24 -1.15 2.73
CA LEU A 136 -17.80 -2.29 2.01
C LEU A 136 -19.33 -2.29 2.06
N GLN A 137 -19.92 -2.04 3.24
CA GLN A 137 -21.37 -1.95 3.39
C GLN A 137 -21.97 -0.84 2.53
N ALA A 138 -21.35 0.34 2.50
CA ALA A 138 -21.73 1.46 1.64
C ALA A 138 -21.60 1.14 0.14
N ALA A 139 -20.69 0.23 -0.23
CA ALA A 139 -20.57 -0.30 -1.60
C ALA A 139 -21.64 -1.36 -1.96
N GLY A 140 -22.54 -1.71 -1.02
CA GLY A 140 -23.51 -2.80 -1.16
C GLY A 140 -22.90 -4.19 -0.97
N ARG A 141 -21.72 -4.27 -0.36
CA ARG A 141 -21.02 -5.53 -0.05
C ARG A 141 -21.24 -5.93 1.40
N HIS A 142 -22.06 -6.95 1.59
CA HIS A 142 -22.35 -7.54 2.90
C HIS A 142 -21.54 -8.80 3.19
N ASP A 143 -20.54 -9.10 2.35
CA ASP A 143 -19.52 -10.11 2.60
C ASP A 143 -18.40 -9.57 3.51
N GLY A 144 -18.66 -8.52 4.29
CA GLY A 144 -17.73 -8.00 5.29
C GLY A 144 -17.26 -9.10 6.24
N ALA A 145 -16.05 -8.95 6.77
CA ALA A 145 -15.59 -9.87 7.80
C ALA A 145 -16.52 -9.74 9.02
N SER A 146 -16.78 -10.87 9.68
CA SER A 146 -17.54 -10.88 10.94
C SER A 146 -16.61 -11.26 12.10
N GLY A 147 -15.32 -10.95 11.95
CA GLY A 147 -14.26 -11.49 12.81
C GLY A 147 -13.05 -10.57 12.90
N PRO A 148 -12.21 -10.79 13.93
CA PRO A 148 -11.05 -9.95 14.21
C PRO A 148 -10.02 -10.00 13.08
N VAL A 149 -9.19 -8.97 13.01
CA VAL A 149 -7.98 -8.98 12.17
C VAL A 149 -7.06 -10.13 12.59
N GLU A 150 -6.72 -11.00 11.65
CA GLU A 150 -5.80 -12.11 11.87
C GLU A 150 -4.34 -11.62 11.71
N GLU A 151 -3.60 -11.60 12.80
CA GLU A 151 -2.16 -11.33 12.78
C GLU A 151 -1.39 -12.50 12.15
N VAL A 152 -0.65 -12.23 11.08
CA VAL A 152 0.15 -13.26 10.39
C VAL A 152 1.40 -13.53 11.21
N GLN A 153 1.39 -14.63 11.97
CA GLN A 153 2.46 -14.99 12.91
C GLN A 153 3.83 -15.15 12.26
N ASP A 154 3.87 -15.57 11.00
CA ASP A 154 5.07 -15.72 10.20
C ASP A 154 5.24 -14.57 9.19
N ALA A 155 4.77 -13.37 9.48
CA ALA A 155 5.08 -12.21 8.64
C ALA A 155 6.60 -11.97 8.58
N PRO A 156 7.18 -11.66 7.40
CA PRO A 156 8.59 -11.32 7.28
C PRO A 156 8.99 -10.16 8.20
N GLN A 157 10.01 -10.36 9.04
CA GLN A 157 10.43 -9.38 10.05
C GLN A 157 11.63 -8.54 9.59
N GLN A 158 11.54 -7.22 9.77
CA GLN A 158 12.64 -6.31 9.47
C GLN A 158 13.81 -6.47 10.44
N ARG A 159 15.02 -6.21 9.97
CA ARG A 159 16.26 -6.27 10.79
C ARG A 159 16.88 -4.90 11.06
N ASN A 160 16.22 -3.84 10.61
CA ASN A 160 16.64 -2.46 10.77
C ASN A 160 15.43 -1.59 11.14
N GLY A 161 15.65 -0.33 11.49
CA GLY A 161 14.58 0.57 11.92
C GLY A 161 13.92 1.38 10.82
N TYR A 162 14.16 1.12 9.53
CA TYR A 162 13.73 2.04 8.46
C TYR A 162 13.04 1.41 7.24
N ASP A 163 13.03 0.07 7.14
CA ASP A 163 12.49 -0.63 5.98
C ASP A 163 11.02 -1.06 6.10
N CYS A 164 10.29 -0.71 7.16
CA CYS A 164 8.88 -1.06 7.33
C CYS A 164 8.03 -0.76 6.07
N GLY A 165 8.16 0.46 5.52
CA GLY A 165 7.49 0.83 4.27
C GLY A 165 7.94 -0.01 3.06
N MET A 166 9.21 -0.41 2.99
CA MET A 166 9.69 -1.30 1.92
C MET A 166 9.14 -2.73 2.05
N TYR A 167 8.92 -3.23 3.27
CA TYR A 167 8.24 -4.51 3.48
C TYR A 167 6.79 -4.46 2.97
N VAL A 168 6.07 -3.34 3.19
CA VAL A 168 4.73 -3.13 2.59
C VAL A 168 4.79 -3.26 1.07
N LEU A 169 5.77 -2.64 0.41
CA LEU A 169 5.92 -2.72 -1.05
C LEU A 169 6.20 -4.14 -1.56
N VAL A 170 7.12 -4.85 -0.91
CA VAL A 170 7.46 -6.24 -1.29
C VAL A 170 6.28 -7.19 -1.05
N LEU A 171 5.54 -7.00 0.04
CA LEU A 171 4.33 -7.78 0.34
C LEU A 171 3.22 -7.51 -0.68
N ALA A 172 2.98 -6.25 -1.04
CA ALA A 172 1.98 -5.89 -2.04
C ALA A 172 2.29 -6.53 -3.42
N GLU A 173 3.56 -6.48 -3.83
CA GLU A 173 4.05 -7.13 -5.06
C GLU A 173 3.84 -8.65 -5.01
N TYR A 174 4.25 -9.29 -3.90
CA TYR A 174 4.09 -10.73 -3.70
C TYR A 174 2.62 -11.15 -3.78
N LEU A 175 1.72 -10.44 -3.09
CA LEU A 175 0.29 -10.74 -3.03
C LEU A 175 -0.38 -10.57 -4.40
N CYS A 176 0.04 -9.58 -5.20
CA CYS A 176 -0.44 -9.41 -6.57
C CYS A 176 -0.07 -10.60 -7.46
N HIS A 177 1.17 -11.06 -7.42
CA HIS A 177 1.60 -12.25 -8.18
C HIS A 177 0.99 -13.54 -7.64
N GLN A 178 0.81 -13.66 -6.32
CA GLN A 178 0.15 -14.81 -5.72
C GLN A 178 -1.31 -14.92 -6.17
N HIS A 179 -2.04 -13.80 -6.23
CA HIS A 179 -3.44 -13.79 -6.70
C HIS A 179 -3.59 -14.14 -8.18
N LYS A 180 -2.52 -14.01 -8.98
CA LYS A 180 -2.46 -14.45 -10.38
C LYS A 180 -2.06 -15.92 -10.56
N ASP A 181 -1.81 -16.65 -9.48
CA ASP A 181 -1.18 -17.98 -9.51
C ASP A 181 0.22 -17.97 -10.17
N GLU A 182 0.89 -16.81 -10.24
CA GLU A 182 2.25 -16.65 -10.80
C GLU A 182 3.34 -16.86 -9.74
N MET A 183 2.97 -16.86 -8.45
CA MET A 183 3.90 -17.01 -7.34
C MET A 183 4.07 -18.48 -6.93
N THR A 184 5.28 -19.00 -7.09
CA THR A 184 5.65 -20.37 -6.70
C THR A 184 6.50 -20.41 -5.43
N MET A 185 7.09 -19.28 -5.02
CA MET A 185 7.89 -19.17 -3.81
C MET A 185 7.00 -18.93 -2.60
N ARG A 186 7.43 -19.40 -1.43
CA ARG A 186 6.77 -19.05 -0.17
C ARG A 186 7.10 -17.60 0.18
N LEU A 187 6.19 -16.95 0.90
CA LEU A 187 6.35 -15.56 1.34
C LEU A 187 7.71 -15.31 2.00
N GLN A 188 8.15 -16.21 2.88
CA GLN A 188 9.41 -16.09 3.61
C GLN A 188 10.67 -16.16 2.72
N ASP A 189 10.57 -16.88 1.62
CA ASP A 189 11.67 -17.01 0.67
C ASP A 189 11.69 -15.81 -0.31
N TYR A 190 10.53 -15.16 -0.52
CA TYR A 190 10.38 -13.97 -1.36
C TYR A 190 10.77 -12.69 -0.62
N ALA A 191 10.15 -12.43 0.53
CA ALA A 191 10.25 -11.19 1.29
C ALA A 191 11.42 -11.20 2.28
N THR A 192 12.63 -11.41 1.76
CA THR A 192 13.85 -11.42 2.57
C THR A 192 14.40 -10.00 2.79
N PRO A 193 15.21 -9.77 3.86
CA PRO A 193 15.90 -8.49 4.03
C PRO A 193 16.75 -8.07 2.83
N GLN A 194 17.32 -9.05 2.11
CA GLN A 194 18.10 -8.79 0.91
C GLN A 194 17.19 -8.29 -0.23
N ARG A 195 16.07 -8.96 -0.51
CA ARG A 195 15.11 -8.52 -1.54
C ARG A 195 14.56 -7.12 -1.25
N VAL A 196 14.25 -6.84 0.01
CA VAL A 196 13.80 -5.52 0.49
C VAL A 196 14.87 -4.45 0.21
N THR A 197 16.14 -4.74 0.55
CA THR A 197 17.27 -3.85 0.26
C THR A 197 17.45 -3.64 -1.25
N ASP A 198 17.39 -4.71 -2.03
CA ASP A 198 17.54 -4.66 -3.48
C ASP A 198 16.44 -3.82 -4.13
N LEU A 199 15.18 -4.00 -3.71
CA LEU A 199 14.07 -3.18 -4.20
C LEU A 199 14.27 -1.70 -3.87
N ARG A 200 14.69 -1.39 -2.64
CA ARG A 200 14.99 -0.01 -2.22
C ARG A 200 16.04 0.63 -3.12
N LEU A 201 17.15 -0.09 -3.38
CA LEU A 201 18.25 0.39 -4.22
C LEU A 201 17.89 0.49 -5.70
N GLN A 202 16.92 -0.29 -6.16
CA GLN A 202 16.42 -0.23 -7.55
C GLN A 202 15.47 0.94 -7.78
N MET A 203 14.83 1.49 -6.75
CA MET A 203 13.78 2.49 -6.90
C MET A 203 14.22 3.75 -7.67
N PRO A 204 15.40 4.35 -7.43
CA PRO A 204 15.85 5.51 -8.21
C PRO A 204 16.02 5.19 -9.70
N GLN A 205 16.45 3.98 -10.04
CA GLN A 205 16.60 3.55 -11.43
C GLN A 205 15.24 3.31 -12.09
N LEU A 206 14.29 2.72 -11.35
CA LEU A 206 12.91 2.55 -11.80
C LEU A 206 12.25 3.92 -12.10
N ILE A 207 12.35 4.87 -11.17
CA ILE A 207 11.83 6.22 -11.33
C ILE A 207 12.47 6.87 -12.57
N LYS A 208 13.79 6.76 -12.73
CA LYS A 208 14.50 7.32 -13.87
C LYS A 208 14.03 6.71 -15.20
N LYS A 209 13.82 5.39 -15.25
CA LYS A 209 13.27 4.69 -16.41
C LYS A 209 11.89 5.23 -16.77
N LEU A 210 10.98 5.35 -15.80
CA LEU A 210 9.62 5.87 -16.04
C LEU A 210 9.63 7.33 -16.50
N GLN A 211 10.54 8.17 -15.97
CA GLN A 211 10.72 9.53 -16.46
C GLN A 211 11.09 9.56 -17.95
N ASP A 212 11.98 8.66 -18.38
CA ASP A 212 12.42 8.61 -19.76
C ASP A 212 11.34 8.06 -20.70
N GLU A 213 10.51 7.11 -20.25
CA GLU A 213 9.36 6.57 -20.98
C GLU A 213 8.21 7.59 -21.15
N LEU A 214 7.99 8.45 -20.15
CA LEU A 214 6.92 9.45 -20.17
C LEU A 214 7.32 10.78 -20.83
N ARG A 215 8.60 10.96 -21.18
CA ARG A 215 9.01 12.15 -21.93
C ARG A 215 8.29 12.15 -23.27
N PRO A 216 7.61 13.26 -23.65
CA PRO A 216 7.01 13.35 -24.97
C PRO A 216 8.12 13.15 -26.01
N THR A 217 7.93 12.16 -26.89
CA THR A 217 8.79 11.98 -28.05
C THR A 217 8.71 13.27 -28.84
N THR A 218 9.79 14.05 -28.83
CA THR A 218 9.86 15.27 -29.64
C THR A 218 9.94 14.80 -31.08
N ALA A 219 8.80 14.76 -31.76
CA ALA A 219 8.75 14.53 -33.20
C ALA A 219 9.48 15.72 -33.86
N LEU A 220 10.55 15.39 -34.57
CA LEU A 220 11.35 16.27 -35.42
C LEU A 220 10.50 16.90 -36.53
#